data_AF-A0A4Y3K9H1-F1
#
_entry.id   AF-A0A4Y3K9H1-F1
#
_cell.length_a   1.000
_cell.length_b   1.000
_cell.length_c   1.000
_cell.angle_alpha   90.00
_cell.angle_beta   90.00
_cell.angle_gamma   90.00
#
_symmetry.space_group_name_H-M   'P 1'
#
loop_
_entity.id
_entity.type
_entity.pdbx_description
1 polymer ?
#
loop_
_entity_poly.entity_id
_entity_poly.type
_entity_poly.pdbx_seq_one_letter_code
_entity_poly.pdbx_strand_id
1 'polypeptide(L)'
;MPDLLRRAEVAYENPMIDRDPVPTWQDGPVLLVGDAAHAMYPTGSNGASQAVMDARLLGAQFDDIDDVVPEAERAAFMAGYKAAAGFAVDRLNAAPPTIPPGARAVVAG
;
A
#
# COMPACT_ATOMS: atom_id res chain seq x y z
N MET A 1 -7.87 3.62 32.99
CA MET A 1 -7.98 3.06 31.63
C MET A 1 -9.36 2.40 31.44
N PRO A 2 -10.14 2.75 30.40
CA PRO A 2 -11.48 2.20 30.16
C PRO A 2 -11.51 0.65 30.10
N ASP A 3 -12.63 0.04 30.53
CA ASP A 3 -12.84 -1.43 30.55
C ASP A 3 -12.58 -2.11 29.19
N LEU A 4 -12.88 -1.42 28.09
CA LEU A 4 -12.68 -1.90 26.73
C LEU A 4 -11.22 -2.25 26.44
N LEU A 5 -10.29 -1.38 26.84
CA LEU A 5 -8.85 -1.59 26.61
C LEU A 5 -8.30 -2.71 27.50
N ARG A 6 -8.86 -2.89 28.70
CA ARG A 6 -8.44 -3.96 29.63
C ARG A 6 -8.79 -5.37 29.16
N ARG A 7 -9.76 -5.52 28.26
CA ARG A 7 -10.19 -6.81 27.70
C ARG A 7 -9.43 -7.19 26.44
N ALA A 8 -8.66 -6.28 25.84
CA ALA A 8 -7.84 -6.59 24.69
C ALA A 8 -6.65 -7.44 25.13
N GLU A 9 -6.47 -8.61 24.50
CA GLU A 9 -5.35 -9.51 24.79
C GLU A 9 -4.03 -8.99 24.20
N VAL A 10 -4.13 -8.20 23.12
CA VAL A 10 -3.02 -7.57 22.40
C VAL A 10 -3.44 -6.18 21.92
N ALA A 11 -2.51 -5.24 21.95
CA ALA A 11 -2.62 -3.96 21.26
C ALA A 11 -1.56 -3.91 20.14
N TYR A 12 -1.98 -3.48 18.95
CA TYR A 12 -1.09 -3.23 17.82
C TYR A 12 -0.96 -1.72 17.63
N GLU A 13 0.26 -1.26 17.43
CA GLU A 13 0.54 0.13 17.11
C GLU A 13 0.92 0.22 15.64
N ASN A 14 0.11 0.96 14.88
CA ASN A 14 0.45 1.38 13.54
C ASN A 14 0.71 2.89 13.63
N PRO A 15 1.99 3.33 13.72
CA PRO A 15 2.29 4.74 13.80
C PRO A 15 1.70 5.46 12.58
N MET A 16 0.97 6.54 12.87
CA MET A 16 0.24 7.29 11.85
C MET A 16 1.24 8.15 11.09
N ILE A 17 1.66 7.66 9.94
CA ILE A 17 2.62 8.34 9.06
C ILE A 17 1.81 9.05 7.97
N ASP A 18 1.69 10.36 8.10
CA ASP A 18 1.33 11.24 6.99
C ASP A 18 2.61 11.60 6.23
N ARG A 19 2.49 11.93 4.94
CA ARG A 19 3.61 12.28 4.09
C ARG A 19 3.25 13.57 3.35
N ASP A 20 4.21 14.51 3.27
CA ASP A 20 4.00 15.71 2.47
C ASP A 20 3.65 15.32 1.03
N PRO A 21 2.67 16.00 0.40
CA PRO A 21 2.25 15.68 -0.96
C PRO A 21 3.42 15.89 -1.93
N VAL A 22 3.61 14.93 -2.83
CA VAL A 22 4.57 15.07 -3.93
C VAL A 22 4.04 16.06 -4.98
N PRO A 23 4.91 16.81 -5.68
CA PRO A 23 4.48 17.84 -6.65
C PRO A 23 3.81 17.29 -7.91
N THR A 24 3.98 15.99 -8.20
CA THR A 24 3.31 15.27 -9.28
C THR A 24 3.18 13.80 -8.92
N TRP A 25 2.10 13.16 -9.39
CA TRP A 25 1.90 11.72 -9.31
C TRP A 25 2.29 11.00 -10.60
N GLN A 26 2.57 11.73 -11.67
CA GLN A 26 2.87 11.18 -13.00
C GLN A 26 4.36 11.29 -13.33
N ASP A 27 4.91 10.21 -13.87
CA ASP A 27 6.19 10.15 -14.56
C ASP A 27 6.01 9.42 -15.91
N GLY A 28 5.91 10.19 -17.00
CA GLY A 28 5.64 9.65 -18.33
C GLY A 28 4.36 8.79 -18.38
N PRO A 29 4.44 7.52 -18.83
CA PRO A 29 3.30 6.61 -18.87
C PRO A 29 2.96 5.97 -17.50
N VAL A 30 3.66 6.35 -16.42
CA VAL A 30 3.47 5.78 -15.08
C VAL A 30 2.79 6.79 -14.17
N LEU A 31 1.79 6.33 -13.41
CA LEU A 31 1.05 7.15 -12.46
C LEU A 31 1.00 6.47 -11.08
N LEU A 32 1.27 7.23 -10.03
CA LEU A 32 1.05 6.81 -8.65
C LEU A 32 -0.44 6.90 -8.31
N VAL A 33 -0.96 5.93 -7.55
CA VAL A 33 -2.35 5.87 -7.07
C VAL A 33 -2.40 5.36 -5.63
N GLY A 34 -3.51 5.61 -4.93
CA GLY A 34 -3.69 5.19 -3.54
C GLY A 34 -2.59 5.74 -2.61
N ASP A 35 -2.20 4.97 -1.59
CA ASP A 35 -1.18 5.38 -0.60
C ASP A 35 0.17 5.76 -1.22
N ALA A 36 0.49 5.28 -2.43
CA ALA A 36 1.71 5.66 -3.13
C ALA A 36 1.66 7.12 -3.64
N ALA A 37 0.47 7.64 -3.94
CA ALA A 37 0.25 9.01 -4.38
C ALA A 37 -0.16 9.95 -3.24
N HIS A 38 -1.05 9.47 -2.37
CA HIS A 38 -1.74 10.28 -1.38
C HIS A 38 -1.97 9.50 -0.08
N ALA A 39 -0.91 9.03 0.57
CA ALA A 39 -1.00 8.53 1.94
C ALA A 39 -1.65 9.59 2.84
N MET A 40 -2.79 9.26 3.44
CA MET A 40 -3.56 10.18 4.27
C MET A 40 -3.62 9.70 5.71
N TYR A 41 -3.83 10.63 6.64
CA TYR A 41 -4.27 10.28 7.97
C TYR A 41 -5.58 9.45 7.90
N PRO A 42 -5.70 8.31 8.63
CA PRO A 42 -6.77 7.34 8.45
C PRO A 42 -8.08 7.78 9.12
N THR A 43 -8.62 8.91 8.69
CA THR A 43 -9.91 9.43 9.14
C THR A 43 -11.02 8.88 8.24
N GLY A 44 -11.87 8.02 8.81
CA GLY A 44 -13.09 7.57 8.15
C GLY A 44 -12.87 6.71 6.89
N SER A 45 -11.77 5.96 6.82
CA SER A 45 -11.39 5.13 5.65
C SER A 45 -11.24 5.92 4.35
N ASN A 46 -10.84 7.19 4.46
CA ASN A 46 -10.58 8.08 3.33
C ASN A 46 -9.57 7.50 2.33
N GLY A 47 -8.44 6.94 2.77
CA GLY A 47 -7.40 6.39 1.85
C GLY A 47 -7.94 5.29 0.93
N ALA A 48 -8.62 4.28 1.49
CA ALA A 48 -9.24 3.22 0.70
C ALA A 48 -10.31 3.75 -0.25
N SER A 49 -11.12 4.70 0.22
CA SER A 49 -12.18 5.30 -0.61
C SER A 49 -11.59 6.10 -1.79
N GLN A 50 -10.50 6.84 -1.57
CA GLN A 50 -9.80 7.56 -2.64
C GLN A 50 -9.16 6.59 -3.64
N ALA A 51 -8.51 5.51 -3.19
CA ALA A 51 -7.93 4.52 -4.09
C ALA A 51 -8.98 3.85 -5.01
N VAL A 52 -10.19 3.61 -4.52
CA VAL A 52 -11.31 3.11 -5.35
C VAL A 52 -11.73 4.15 -6.40
N MET A 53 -11.74 5.43 -6.02
CA MET A 53 -12.05 6.52 -6.96
C MET A 53 -10.97 6.67 -8.04
N ASP A 54 -9.68 6.56 -7.68
CA ASP A 54 -8.57 6.54 -8.64
C ASP A 54 -8.77 5.46 -9.69
N ALA A 55 -9.01 4.22 -9.24
CA ALA A 55 -9.21 3.07 -10.13
C ALA A 55 -10.41 3.27 -11.06
N ARG A 56 -11.53 3.79 -10.55
CA ARG A 56 -12.73 4.04 -11.35
C ARG A 56 -12.51 5.12 -12.41
N LEU A 57 -11.84 6.20 -12.05
CA LEU A 57 -11.61 7.32 -12.97
C LEU A 57 -10.61 6.93 -14.06
N LEU A 58 -9.51 6.28 -13.69
CA LEU A 58 -8.50 5.81 -14.63
C LEU A 58 -9.05 4.72 -15.55
N GLY A 59 -9.76 3.73 -14.99
CA GLY A 59 -10.38 2.67 -15.78
C GLY A 59 -11.47 3.16 -16.74
N ALA A 60 -12.02 4.36 -16.52
CA ALA A 60 -12.96 4.99 -17.45
C ALA A 60 -12.29 5.78 -18.59
N GLN A 61 -10.96 5.99 -18.55
CA GLN A 61 -10.23 6.70 -19.60
C GLN A 61 -9.74 5.79 -20.74
N PHE A 62 -9.75 4.48 -20.52
CA PHE A 62 -9.20 3.51 -21.47
C PHE A 62 -10.18 2.33 -21.60
N ASP A 63 -10.48 1.95 -22.84
CA ASP A 63 -11.33 0.79 -23.13
C ASP A 63 -10.54 -0.53 -23.05
N ASP A 64 -9.29 -0.50 -23.54
CA ASP A 64 -8.32 -1.59 -23.47
C ASP A 64 -6.97 -1.05 -22.97
N ILE A 65 -6.40 -1.72 -21.97
CA ILE A 65 -5.08 -1.36 -21.43
C ILE A 65 -3.95 -1.69 -22.40
N ASP A 66 -4.13 -2.69 -23.26
CA ASP A 66 -3.12 -3.11 -24.23
C ASP A 66 -2.94 -2.09 -25.37
N ASP A 67 -3.94 -1.22 -25.60
CA ASP A 67 -3.84 -0.08 -26.52
C ASP A 67 -2.94 1.04 -25.97
N VAL A 68 -2.79 1.11 -24.64
CA VAL A 68 -2.01 2.16 -23.96
C VAL A 68 -0.60 1.65 -23.64
N VAL A 69 -0.51 0.45 -23.06
CA VAL A 69 0.74 -0.23 -22.74
C VAL A 69 0.60 -1.70 -23.14
N PRO A 70 1.17 -2.12 -24.28
CA PRO A 70 1.09 -3.50 -24.74
C PRO A 70 1.54 -4.49 -23.67
N GLU A 71 0.92 -5.68 -23.63
CA GLU A 71 1.20 -6.70 -22.61
C GLU A 71 2.70 -6.97 -22.44
N ALA A 72 3.45 -7.06 -23.53
CA ALA A 72 4.90 -7.32 -23.50
C ALA A 72 5.66 -6.19 -22.77
N GLU A 73 5.30 -4.93 -23.01
CA GLU A 73 5.90 -3.78 -22.36
C GLU A 73 5.52 -3.72 -20.88
N ARG A 74 4.23 -3.93 -20.56
CA ARG A 74 3.73 -4.01 -19.19
C ARG A 74 4.42 -5.12 -18.41
N ALA A 75 4.59 -6.30 -19.00
CA ALA A 75 5.27 -7.44 -18.40
C ALA A 75 6.76 -7.14 -18.14
N ALA A 76 7.45 -6.54 -19.11
CA ALA A 76 8.86 -6.13 -18.95
C ALA A 76 9.04 -5.09 -17.85
N PHE A 77 8.18 -4.07 -17.81
CA PHE A 77 8.17 -3.04 -16.77
C PHE A 77 7.94 -3.65 -15.38
N MET A 78 6.92 -4.50 -15.23
CA MET A 78 6.62 -5.16 -13.95
C MET A 78 7.72 -6.13 -13.50
N ALA A 79 8.43 -6.78 -14.42
CA ALA A 79 9.59 -7.60 -14.09
C ALA A 79 10.73 -6.75 -13.53
N GLY A 80 11.02 -5.59 -14.15
CA GLY A 80 11.99 -4.63 -13.65
C GLY A 80 11.62 -4.07 -12.27
N TYR A 81 10.35 -3.69 -12.09
CA TYR A 81 9.83 -3.23 -10.79
C TYR A 81 9.99 -4.30 -9.70
N LYS A 82 9.59 -5.55 -9.97
CA LYS A 82 9.73 -6.66 -9.00
C LYS A 82 11.18 -6.87 -8.55
N ALA A 83 12.12 -6.79 -9.50
CA ALA A 83 13.54 -6.90 -9.21
C ALA A 83 14.04 -5.73 -8.34
N ALA A 84 13.66 -4.49 -8.68
CA ALA A 84 14.09 -3.28 -7.99
C ALA A 84 13.48 -3.14 -6.58
N ALA A 85 12.19 -3.42 -6.44
CA ALA A 85 11.46 -3.34 -5.18
C ALA A 85 11.80 -4.51 -4.22
N GLY A 86 12.63 -5.47 -4.65
CA GLY A 86 13.04 -6.60 -3.81
C GLY A 86 11.93 -7.62 -3.55
N PHE A 87 10.85 -7.59 -4.34
CA PHE A 87 9.79 -8.60 -4.31
C PHE A 87 10.26 -9.90 -4.99
N ALA A 88 11.25 -10.56 -4.40
CA ALA A 88 11.40 -11.99 -4.60
C ALA A 88 10.27 -12.65 -3.80
N VAL A 89 9.18 -13.00 -4.47
CA VAL A 89 8.00 -13.66 -3.85
C VAL A 89 8.45 -14.81 -2.94
N ASP A 90 9.46 -15.57 -3.39
CA ASP A 90 10.03 -16.68 -2.63
C ASP A 90 10.74 -16.20 -1.36
N ARG A 91 11.47 -15.08 -1.42
CA ARG A 91 12.16 -14.48 -0.27
C ARG A 91 11.16 -13.88 0.73
N LEU A 92 10.10 -13.23 0.24
CA LEU A 92 9.06 -12.65 1.08
C LEU A 92 8.25 -13.74 1.79
N ASN A 93 7.87 -14.79 1.06
CA ASN A 93 7.15 -15.94 1.61
C ASN A 93 8.02 -16.80 2.53
N ALA A 94 9.34 -16.84 2.30
CA ALA A 94 10.29 -17.53 3.17
C ALA A 94 10.82 -16.67 4.33
N ALA A 95 10.48 -15.37 4.38
CA ALA A 95 10.93 -14.50 5.45
C ALA A 95 10.32 -14.96 6.78
N PRO A 96 11.10 -14.99 7.87
CA PRO A 96 10.53 -15.25 9.19
C PRO A 96 9.44 -14.23 9.51
N PRO A 97 8.37 -14.61 10.22
CA PRO A 97 7.36 -13.66 10.66
C PRO A 97 8.00 -12.48 11.40
N THR A 98 7.71 -11.25 10.96
CA THR A 98 8.20 -10.03 11.63
C THR A 98 7.75 -9.98 13.09
N ILE A 99 6.62 -10.62 13.40
CA ILE A 99 6.10 -10.78 14.76
C ILE A 99 6.32 -12.24 15.18
N PRO A 100 7.19 -12.51 16.17
CA PRO A 100 7.38 -13.85 16.69
C PRO A 100 6.07 -14.43 17.23
N PRO A 101 5.79 -15.74 17.05
CA PRO A 101 4.63 -16.38 17.63
C PRO A 101 4.57 -16.16 19.15
N GLY A 102 3.47 -15.58 19.63
CA GLY A 102 3.27 -15.28 21.06
C GLY A 102 3.88 -13.96 21.55
N ALA A 103 4.47 -13.15 20.68
CA ALA A 103 4.90 -11.81 21.05
C ALA A 103 3.69 -10.93 21.40
N ARG A 104 3.71 -10.32 22.60
CA ARG A 104 2.72 -9.34 23.06
C ARG A 104 3.40 -7.98 23.17
N ALA A 105 2.75 -6.94 22.64
CA ALA A 105 3.25 -5.58 22.78
C ALA A 105 3.30 -5.19 24.26
N VAL A 106 4.42 -4.63 24.71
CA VAL A 106 4.60 -4.16 26.08
C VAL A 106 4.08 -2.73 26.14
N VAL A 107 3.01 -2.50 26.90
CA VAL A 107 2.50 -1.14 27.13
C VAL A 107 3.36 -0.50 28.21
N ALA A 108 4.14 0.53 27.87
CA ALA A 108 4.85 1.36 28.85
C ALA A 108 3.82 2.18 29.65
N GLY A 109 3.90 2.09 30.99
CA GLY A 109 2.98 2.73 31.93
C GLY A 109 3.28 4.18 32.22
#